data_AF-A0A060C914-F1
#
_entry.id   AF-A0A060C914-F1
#
_cell.length_a   1.000
_cell.length_b   1.000
_cell.length_c   1.000
_cell.angle_alpha   90.00
_cell.angle_beta   90.00
_cell.angle_gamma   90.00
#
_symmetry.space_group_name_H-M   'P 1'
#
loop_
_entity.id
_entity.type
_entity.pdbx_description
1 polymer ?
#
loop_
_entity_poly.entity_id
_entity_poly.type
_entity_poly.pdbx_seq_one_letter_code
_entity_poly.pdbx_strand_id
1 'polypeptide(L)'
;MKIVYLSRWYPYPVDNGSRLRIYHTLKQLGSEHEVHLISFSDREVSPAEKAPLLEFCATVTTTPWREFNPSGARALAGFFSSRPRSFVDTYSPEMQALVDEICAAVQPDAI
;
A
#
# COMPACT_ATOMS: atom_id res chain seq x y z
N MET A 1 3.78 -19.70 0.17
CA MET A 1 4.60 -18.68 0.84
C MET A 1 3.69 -17.59 1.38
N LYS A 2 4.14 -16.87 2.41
CA LYS A 2 3.47 -15.69 2.95
C LYS A 2 4.10 -14.45 2.32
N ILE A 3 3.29 -13.61 1.70
CA ILE A 3 3.75 -12.43 0.96
C ILE A 3 3.04 -11.21 1.50
N VAL A 4 3.79 -10.17 1.88
CA VAL A 4 3.23 -8.84 2.12
C VAL A 4 3.36 -8.03 0.84
N TYR A 5 2.24 -7.73 0.18
CA TYR A 5 2.24 -6.96 -1.06
C TYR A 5 1.99 -5.48 -0.77
N LEU A 6 2.93 -4.61 -1.15
CA LEU A 6 2.80 -3.16 -0.98
C LEU A 6 2.29 -2.50 -2.26
N SER A 7 1.25 -1.67 -2.14
CA SER A 7 0.70 -0.94 -3.27
C SER A 7 0.56 0.56 -3.02
N ARG A 8 0.91 1.35 -4.04
CA ARG A 8 0.58 2.77 -4.10
C ARG A 8 -0.92 3.01 -4.34
N TRP A 9 -1.60 2.13 -5.05
CA TRP A 9 -2.99 2.34 -5.45
C TRP A 9 -3.86 1.22 -4.92
N TYR A 10 -4.96 1.58 -4.26
CA TYR A 10 -5.99 0.61 -3.91
C TYR A 10 -6.55 -0.03 -5.20
N PRO A 11 -6.53 -1.37 -5.33
CA PRO A 11 -6.71 -2.03 -6.63
C PRO A 11 -8.16 -2.14 -7.11
N TYR A 12 -9.14 -1.70 -6.33
CA TYR A 12 -10.56 -1.82 -6.65
C TYR A 12 -11.32 -0.49 -6.47
N PRO A 13 -12.27 -0.12 -7.35
CA PRO A 13 -12.60 -0.78 -8.61
C PRO A 13 -11.46 -0.67 -9.63
N VAL A 14 -11.45 -1.62 -10.57
CA VAL A 14 -10.44 -1.74 -11.62
C VAL A 14 -10.72 -0.75 -12.75
N ASP A 15 -10.45 0.53 -12.51
CA ASP A 15 -10.81 1.64 -13.39
C ASP A 15 -9.64 2.21 -14.21
N ASN A 16 -8.41 1.78 -13.95
CA ASN A 16 -7.22 2.23 -14.68
C ASN A 16 -6.13 1.14 -14.75
N GLY A 17 -5.13 1.34 -15.60
CA GLY A 17 -4.07 0.37 -15.84
C GLY A 17 -3.25 -0.01 -14.61
N SER A 18 -3.01 0.93 -13.68
CA SER A 18 -2.29 0.64 -12.44
C SER A 18 -3.10 -0.31 -11.55
N ARG A 19 -4.39 -0.01 -11.34
CA ARG A 19 -5.29 -0.84 -10.53
C ARG A 19 -5.55 -2.20 -11.16
N LEU A 20 -5.69 -2.26 -12.49
CA LEU A 20 -5.80 -3.50 -13.26
C LEU A 20 -4.61 -4.42 -13.02
N ARG A 21 -3.40 -3.89 -13.16
CA ARG A 21 -2.17 -4.65 -12.93
C ARG A 21 -2.12 -5.20 -11.51
N ILE A 22 -2.33 -4.35 -10.51
CA ILE A 22 -2.25 -4.76 -9.10
C ILE A 22 -3.32 -5.82 -8.80
N TYR A 23 -4.57 -5.61 -9.22
CA TYR A 23 -5.66 -6.56 -9.00
C TYR A 23 -5.34 -7.95 -9.58
N HIS A 24 -4.90 -8.03 -10.84
CA HIS A 24 -4.59 -9.31 -11.46
C HIS A 24 -3.31 -9.96 -10.93
N THR A 25 -2.31 -9.16 -10.53
CA THR A 25 -1.13 -9.68 -9.84
C THR A 25 -1.51 -10.30 -8.50
N LEU A 26 -2.33 -9.63 -7.69
CA LEU A 26 -2.81 -10.17 -6.41
C LEU A 26 -3.65 -11.42 -6.61
N LYS A 27 -4.53 -11.44 -7.62
CA LYS A 27 -5.34 -12.61 -7.95
C LYS A 27 -4.49 -13.83 -8.29
N GLN A 28 -3.44 -13.64 -9.10
CA GLN A 28 -2.53 -14.72 -9.48
C GLN A 28 -1.63 -15.16 -8.32
N LEU A 29 -1.14 -14.23 -7.50
CA LEU A 29 -0.34 -14.59 -6.32
C LEU A 29 -1.20 -15.32 -5.29
N GLY A 30 -2.42 -14.85 -5.06
CA GLY A 30 -3.37 -15.42 -4.09
C GLY A 30 -3.87 -16.83 -4.42
N SER A 31 -3.71 -17.30 -5.67
CA SER A 31 -4.05 -18.69 -6.02
C SER A 31 -3.02 -19.70 -5.50
N GLU A 32 -1.81 -19.26 -5.15
CA GLU A 32 -0.70 -20.13 -4.75
C GLU A 32 -0.06 -19.73 -3.41
N HIS A 33 -0.31 -18.52 -2.94
CA HIS A 33 0.35 -17.91 -1.79
C HIS A 33 -0.64 -17.22 -0.85
N GLU A 34 -0.26 -17.11 0.41
CA GLU A 34 -0.99 -16.32 1.41
C GLU A 34 -0.54 -14.85 1.26
N VAL A 35 -1.39 -14.02 0.66
CA VAL A 35 -1.04 -12.63 0.32
C VAL A 35 -1.73 -11.66 1.29
N HIS A 36 -0.94 -10.78 1.90
CA HIS A 36 -1.40 -9.69 2.76
C HIS A 36 -1.18 -8.37 2.03
N LEU A 37 -2.26 -7.70 1.61
CA LEU A 37 -2.18 -6.42 0.90
C LEU A 37 -2.13 -5.26 1.91
N ILE A 38 -1.12 -4.40 1.77
CA ILE A 38 -1.08 -3.06 2.38
C ILE A 38 -1.06 -2.03 1.25
N SER A 39 -2.10 -1.19 1.20
CA SER A 39 -2.23 -0.21 0.11
C SER A 39 -2.49 1.19 0.63
N PHE A 40 -2.00 2.20 -0.09
CA PHE A 40 -2.58 3.52 0.06
C PHE A 40 -3.99 3.58 -0.55
N SER A 41 -4.85 4.44 -0.01
CA SER A 41 -6.16 4.79 -0.57
C SER A 41 -6.42 6.29 -0.41
N ASP A 42 -7.10 6.89 -1.39
CA ASP A 42 -7.46 8.32 -1.35
C ASP A 42 -8.72 8.57 -0.49
N ARG A 43 -9.41 7.50 -0.09
CA ARG A 43 -10.61 7.54 0.76
C ARG A 43 -10.67 6.33 1.69
N GLU A 44 -11.55 6.41 2.66
CA GLU A 44 -11.91 5.25 3.46
C GLU A 44 -12.55 4.16 2.58
N VAL A 45 -12.11 2.92 2.81
CA VAL A 45 -12.55 1.74 2.04
C VAL A 45 -13.45 0.91 2.94
N SER A 46 -14.71 0.77 2.56
CA SER A 46 -15.68 0.00 3.32
C SER A 46 -15.37 -1.52 3.28
N PRO A 47 -15.86 -2.31 4.24
CA PRO A 47 -15.70 -3.77 4.22
C PRO A 47 -16.23 -4.41 2.92
N ALA A 48 -17.34 -3.90 2.38
CA ALA A 48 -17.91 -4.38 1.12
C ALA A 48 -16.97 -4.18 -0.08
N GLU A 49 -16.18 -3.10 -0.07
CA GLU A 49 -15.22 -2.80 -1.14
C GLU A 49 -13.92 -3.58 -1.00
N LYS A 50 -13.62 -4.10 0.18
CA LYS A 50 -12.52 -5.05 0.41
C LYS A 50 -12.89 -6.47 0.01
N ALA A 51 -14.18 -6.83 0.06
CA ALA A 51 -14.65 -8.19 -0.18
C ALA A 51 -14.11 -8.83 -1.48
N PRO A 52 -14.09 -8.14 -2.65
CA PRO A 52 -13.55 -8.73 -3.88
C PRO A 52 -12.06 -9.08 -3.80
N LEU A 53 -11.30 -8.37 -2.98
CA LEU A 53 -9.87 -8.62 -2.78
C LEU A 53 -9.63 -9.73 -1.75
N LEU A 54 -10.51 -9.86 -0.76
CA LEU A 54 -10.45 -10.91 0.25
C LEU A 54 -10.74 -12.30 -0.32
N GLU A 55 -11.22 -12.40 -1.56
CA GLU A 55 -11.31 -13.68 -2.29
C GLU A 55 -9.94 -14.32 -2.56
N PHE A 56 -8.88 -13.51 -2.63
CA PHE A 56 -7.52 -13.96 -2.94
C PHE A 56 -6.42 -13.34 -2.07
N CYS A 57 -6.76 -12.40 -1.18
CA CYS A 57 -5.86 -11.87 -0.15
C CYS A 57 -6.31 -12.35 1.24
N ALA A 58 -5.37 -12.79 2.06
CA ALA A 58 -5.63 -13.13 3.46
C ALA A 58 -6.00 -11.89 4.28
N THR A 59 -5.38 -10.74 4.01
CA THR A 59 -5.75 -9.45 4.62
C THR A 59 -5.68 -8.31 3.61
N VAL A 60 -6.49 -7.26 3.84
CA VAL A 60 -6.48 -6.01 3.08
C VAL A 60 -6.52 -4.82 4.03
N THR A 61 -5.37 -4.19 4.19
CA THR A 61 -5.18 -3.01 5.03
C THR A 61 -4.89 -1.79 4.19
N THR A 62 -5.45 -0.65 4.59
CA THR A 62 -5.34 0.60 3.84
C THR A 62 -4.92 1.74 4.74
N THR A 63 -4.10 2.65 4.22
CA THR A 63 -3.70 3.89 4.88
C THR A 63 -3.87 5.07 3.91
N PRO A 64 -4.17 6.30 4.38
CA PRO A 64 -4.40 7.43 3.49
C PRO A 64 -3.17 7.78 2.67
N TRP A 65 -3.36 8.06 1.38
CA TRP A 65 -2.32 8.67 0.56
C TRP A 65 -2.14 10.16 0.89
N ARG A 66 -0.91 10.66 0.81
CA ARG A 66 -0.59 12.09 0.90
C ARG A 66 0.11 12.53 -0.38
N GLU A 67 -0.52 13.45 -1.10
CA GLU A 67 0.10 14.06 -2.26
C GLU A 67 1.29 14.92 -1.88
N PHE A 68 2.28 14.98 -2.78
CA PHE A 68 3.43 15.83 -2.61
C PHE A 68 3.01 17.30 -2.61
N ASN A 69 3.35 18.03 -1.56
CA ASN A 69 3.13 19.46 -1.45
C ASN A 69 4.47 20.22 -1.51
N PRO A 70 4.87 20.80 -2.66
CA PRO A 70 6.17 21.44 -2.81
C PRO A 70 6.43 22.64 -1.88
N SER A 71 5.37 23.30 -1.42
CA SER A 71 5.43 24.44 -0.49
C SER A 71 5.24 24.03 0.97
N GLY A 72 5.01 22.75 1.25
CA GLY A 72 4.87 22.22 2.60
C GLY A 72 6.18 22.29 3.39
N ALA A 73 6.07 22.43 4.71
CA ALA A 73 7.24 22.51 5.59
C ALA A 73 8.16 21.27 5.49
N ARG A 74 7.60 20.07 5.30
CA ARG A 74 8.37 18.82 5.10
C ARG A 74 9.12 18.84 3.77
N ALA A 75 8.48 19.25 2.67
CA ALA A 75 9.14 19.42 1.38
C ALA A 75 10.27 20.46 1.43
N LEU A 76 10.07 21.59 2.13
CA LEU A 76 11.11 22.61 2.32
C LEU A 76 12.28 22.09 3.17
N ALA A 77 12.00 21.35 4.25
CA ALA A 77 13.04 20.68 5.02
C ALA A 77 13.85 19.68 4.18
N GLY A 78 13.26 19.13 3.12
CA GLY A 78 13.92 18.25 2.16
C GLY A 78 15.11 18.87 1.43
N PHE A 79 15.24 20.20 1.34
CA PHE A 79 16.45 20.84 0.79
C PHE A 79 17.71 20.58 1.63
N PHE A 80 17.54 20.26 2.91
CA PHE A 80 18.63 19.89 3.82
C PHE A 80 18.81 18.36 3.94
N SER A 81 18.09 17.58 3.12
CA SER A 81 18.17 16.12 3.09
C SER A 81 19.03 15.65 1.91
N SER A 82 19.69 14.50 2.07
CA SER A 82 20.29 13.77 0.95
C SER A 82 19.26 13.04 0.08
N ARG A 83 17.98 13.07 0.46
CA ARG A 83 16.87 12.46 -0.28
C ARG A 83 16.09 13.51 -1.06
N PRO A 84 15.49 13.15 -2.21
CA PRO A 84 14.61 14.05 -2.95
C PRO A 84 13.48 14.61 -2.06
N ARG A 85 13.14 15.89 -2.24
CA ARG A 85 12.10 16.57 -1.46
C ARG A 85 10.75 15.85 -1.49
N SER A 86 10.40 15.27 -2.64
CA SER A 86 9.18 14.46 -2.80
C SER A 86 9.15 13.28 -1.85
N PHE A 87 10.26 12.56 -1.67
CA PHE A 87 10.32 11.42 -0.74
C PHE A 87 10.24 11.85 0.72
N VAL A 88 10.88 12.97 1.09
CA VAL A 88 10.81 13.49 2.46
C VAL A 88 9.38 13.90 2.82
N ASP A 89 8.69 14.56 1.90
CA ASP A 89 7.35 15.07 2.11
C ASP A 89 6.29 13.95 2.12
N THR A 90 6.37 13.01 1.17
CA THR A 90 5.38 11.93 1.02
C THR A 90 5.69 10.70 1.87
N TYR A 91 6.76 10.69 2.68
CA TYR A 91 7.00 9.60 3.62
C TYR A 91 5.84 9.50 4.61
N SER A 92 5.23 8.32 4.69
CA SER A 92 4.12 7.98 5.58
C SER A 92 4.61 7.08 6.72
N PRO A 93 4.74 7.63 7.94
CA PRO A 93 4.95 6.83 9.14
C PRO A 93 3.85 5.79 9.36
N GLU A 94 2.62 6.07 8.92
CA GLU A 94 1.47 5.18 9.05
C GLU A 94 1.64 3.92 8.18
N MET A 95 2.10 4.08 6.93
CA MET A 95 2.45 2.95 6.08
C MET A 95 3.58 2.13 6.71
N GLN A 96 4.64 2.78 7.21
CA GLN A 96 5.76 2.07 7.85
C GLN A 96 5.28 1.24 9.06
N ALA A 97 4.47 1.84 9.94
CA ALA A 97 3.95 1.16 11.11
C ALA A 97 3.11 -0.06 10.75
N LEU A 98 2.26 0.04 9.72
CA LEU A 98 1.47 -1.08 9.22
C LEU A 98 2.33 -2.20 8.64
N VAL A 99 3.38 -1.84 7.89
CA VAL A 99 4.34 -2.82 7.36
C VAL A 99 5.02 -3.56 8.51
N ASP A 100 5.52 -2.83 9.51
CA ASP A 100 6.21 -3.42 10.66
C ASP A 100 5.28 -4.33 11.47
N GLU A 101 4.05 -3.89 11.74
CA GLU A 101 3.02 -4.66 12.46
C GLU A 101 2.68 -5.96 11.74
N ILE A 102 2.36 -5.87 10.44
CA ILE A 102 1.96 -7.04 9.65
C ILE A 102 3.15 -7.99 9.46
N CYS A 103 4.36 -7.48 9.24
CA CYS A 103 5.53 -8.34 9.11
C CYS A 103 5.86 -9.08 10.42
N ALA A 104 5.71 -8.42 11.57
CA ALA A 104 5.89 -9.05 12.87
C ALA A 104 4.83 -10.15 13.13
N ALA A 105 3.58 -9.92 12.73
CA ALA A 105 2.49 -10.86 12.92
C ALA A 105 2.54 -12.06 11.95
N VAL A 106 2.83 -11.80 10.68
CA VAL A 106 2.76 -12.80 9.60
C VAL A 106 4.07 -13.57 9.44
N GLN A 107 5.20 -12.91 9.66
CA GLN A 107 6.56 -13.38 9.34
C GLN A 107 6.65 -13.80 7.86
N PRO A 108 6.55 -12.83 6.92
CA PRO A 108 6.46 -13.13 5.50
C PRO A 108 7.79 -13.64 4.93
N ASP A 109 7.68 -14.49 3.91
CA ASP A 109 8.81 -14.97 3.12
C ASP A 109 9.30 -13.89 2.14
N ALA A 110 8.42 -12.96 1.75
CA ALA A 110 8.72 -11.85 0.85
C ALA A 110 7.84 -10.60 1.13
N ILE A 111 8.40 -9.42 0.85
CA ILE A 111 7.74 -8.11 0.89
C ILE A 111 7.94 -7.42 -0.47
#